data_AF-A0A914QAK2-F1
#
_entry.id   AF-A0A914QAK2-F1
#
_cell.length_a   1.000
_cell.length_b   1.000
_cell.length_c   1.000
_cell.angle_alpha   90.00
_cell.angle_beta   90.00
_cell.angle_gamma   90.00
#
_symmetry.space_group_name_H-M   'P 1'
#
loop_
_entity.id
_entity.type
_entity.pdbx_description
1 polymer ?
#
loop_
_entity_poly.entity_id
_entity_poly.type
_entity_poly.pdbx_seq_one_letter_code
_entity_poly.pdbx_strand_id
1 'polypeptide(L)'
;MDPPVSLKEAITNVQSLEDIPTVDDQPIIEGFSQTLDYRVNFDTNFEDRNAYVLGCSKYIEEATRHEQFKQMLERGFNHAGNLYTWRCCSRAVPMAKSNDQPNRGEINDTVVHVLKPEVDKLLEFMYFTNDAVGMLCDELKRLSHPEKRKDFVSEAYLLILGKFLNMLAILDELKNMKASIKNDFSTYRRALQSNQCVVYDMQQMNSLSIFLATQNNIKEKLRSDIQQIDSYEEIMSDVINICAQFYENRYYVSPDEKHICSTLW
;
A
#
# COMPACT_ATOMS: atom_id res chain seq x y z
N MET A 1 36.81 16.96 32.41
CA MET A 1 37.47 15.87 31.66
C MET A 1 36.63 15.65 30.45
N ASP A 2 37.15 15.97 29.27
CA ASP A 2 36.43 15.70 28.03
C ASP A 2 36.25 14.19 27.87
N PRO A 3 35.09 13.73 27.37
CA PRO A 3 34.85 12.31 27.17
C PRO A 3 35.91 11.72 26.23
N PRO A 4 36.33 10.46 26.43
CA PRO A 4 37.31 9.82 25.56
C PRO A 4 36.75 9.73 24.14
N VAL A 5 37.52 10.21 23.17
CA VAL A 5 37.17 10.19 21.73
C VAL A 5 36.96 8.75 21.28
N SER A 6 35.87 8.50 20.55
CA SER A 6 35.58 7.15 20.07
C SER A 6 36.52 6.74 18.92
N LEU A 7 36.80 5.44 18.78
CA LEU A 7 37.61 4.93 17.65
C LEU A 7 37.02 5.34 16.29
N LYS A 8 35.68 5.35 16.17
CA LYS A 8 34.99 5.76 14.95
C LYS A 8 35.30 7.21 14.59
N GLU A 9 35.21 8.09 15.58
CA GLU A 9 35.47 9.53 15.42
C GLU A 9 36.94 9.80 15.06
N ALA A 10 37.88 9.08 15.67
CA ALA A 10 39.29 9.15 15.30
C ALA A 10 39.55 8.74 13.84
N ILE A 11 38.89 7.68 13.36
CA ILE A 11 39.00 7.23 11.96
C ILE A 11 38.37 8.25 11.01
N THR A 12 37.18 8.78 11.33
CA THR A 12 36.52 9.81 10.51
C THR A 12 37.38 11.07 10.35
N ASN A 13 38.07 11.48 11.42
CA ASN A 13 38.99 12.63 11.33
C ASN A 13 40.15 12.37 10.37
N VAL A 14 40.72 11.16 10.36
CA VAL A 14 41.79 10.81 9.40
C VAL A 14 41.26 10.76 7.97
N GLN A 15 40.08 10.16 7.75
CA GLN A 15 39.43 10.11 6.43
C GLN A 15 39.13 11.50 5.88
N SER A 16 38.69 12.43 6.74
CA SER A 16 38.41 13.81 6.31
C SER A 16 39.63 14.55 5.74
N LEU A 17 40.85 14.09 6.03
CA LEU A 17 42.07 14.66 5.46
C LEU A 17 42.29 14.23 3.99
N GLU A 18 41.77 13.06 3.57
CA GLU A 18 41.83 12.62 2.16
C GLU A 18 40.94 13.48 1.25
N ASP A 19 39.84 14.00 1.79
CA ASP A 19 38.90 14.85 1.05
C ASP A 19 39.36 16.31 0.93
N ILE A 20 40.49 16.67 1.55
CA ILE A 20 41.04 18.03 1.43
C ILE A 20 41.62 18.20 0.03
N PRO A 21 41.07 19.09 -0.80
CA PRO A 21 41.62 19.32 -2.13
C PRO A 21 43.03 19.90 -1.98
N THR A 22 44.04 19.16 -2.39
CA THR A 22 45.40 19.68 -2.46
C THR A 22 45.50 20.61 -3.66
N VAL A 23 45.93 21.85 -3.44
CA VAL A 23 46.22 22.78 -4.52
C VAL A 23 47.44 22.24 -5.27
N ASP A 24 47.24 21.79 -6.51
CA ASP A 24 48.34 21.43 -7.39
C ASP A 24 48.95 22.74 -7.92
N ASP A 25 50.19 23.06 -7.53
CA ASP A 25 50.95 24.20 -8.04
C ASP A 25 51.40 23.99 -9.52
N GLN A 26 50.81 23.03 -10.23
CA GLN A 26 51.06 22.81 -11.64
C GLN A 26 50.54 24.00 -12.47
N PRO A 27 51.38 24.62 -13.32
CA PRO A 27 50.92 25.63 -14.26
C PRO A 27 49.89 25.01 -15.21
N ILE A 28 48.72 25.62 -15.31
CA ILE A 28 47.64 25.20 -16.22
C ILE A 28 48.12 25.38 -17.68
N ILE A 29 48.33 24.26 -18.40
CA ILE A 29 48.66 24.23 -19.84
C ILE A 29 47.38 23.90 -20.66
N GLU A 30 46.19 24.24 -20.14
CA GLU A 30 44.96 24.03 -20.91
C GLU A 30 44.81 25.06 -22.03
N GLY A 31 44.54 24.56 -23.24
CA GLY A 31 44.34 25.36 -24.44
C GLY A 31 43.06 26.20 -24.42
N PHE A 32 43.02 27.24 -25.25
CA PHE A 32 41.93 28.21 -25.36
C PHE A 32 40.53 27.58 -25.35
N SER A 33 39.64 28.22 -24.59
CA SER A 33 38.21 27.90 -24.50
C SER A 33 37.55 27.81 -25.88
N GLN A 34 36.88 26.69 -26.15
CA GLN A 34 36.13 26.46 -27.37
C GLN A 34 34.77 27.17 -27.31
N THR A 35 34.35 27.78 -28.41
CA THR A 35 33.09 28.53 -28.50
C THR A 35 31.89 27.59 -28.43
N LEU A 36 30.98 27.83 -27.48
CA LEU A 36 29.68 27.15 -27.39
C LEU A 36 28.74 27.68 -28.49
N ASP A 37 28.34 26.82 -29.43
CA ASP A 37 27.27 27.13 -30.39
C ASP A 37 25.92 26.96 -29.71
N TYR A 38 25.16 28.06 -29.56
CA TYR A 38 23.84 28.05 -28.94
C TYR A 38 22.77 28.01 -30.04
N ARG A 39 22.15 26.83 -30.22
CA ARG A 39 21.02 26.69 -31.16
C ARG A 39 19.71 26.74 -30.39
N VAL A 40 18.94 27.81 -30.62
CA VAL A 40 17.60 27.96 -30.07
C VAL A 40 16.63 27.19 -30.95
N ASN A 41 15.95 26.19 -30.39
CA ASN A 41 14.86 25.48 -31.04
C ASN A 41 13.53 25.98 -30.47
N PHE A 42 12.64 26.49 -31.32
CA PHE A 42 11.31 27.01 -30.92
C PHE A 42 10.21 25.96 -31.10
N ASP A 43 10.60 24.69 -31.24
CA ASP A 43 9.66 23.61 -31.45
C ASP A 43 8.78 23.40 -30.22
N THR A 44 7.46 23.43 -30.39
CA THR A 44 6.48 23.29 -29.30
C THR A 44 6.17 21.83 -28.98
N ASN A 45 7.07 20.93 -29.32
CA ASN A 45 6.90 19.49 -29.12
C ASN A 45 7.14 19.08 -27.67
N PHE A 46 7.71 20.00 -26.87
CA PHE A 46 8.07 19.78 -25.47
C PHE A 46 8.94 18.53 -25.25
N GLU A 47 9.77 18.17 -26.24
CA GLU A 47 10.69 17.02 -26.15
C GLU A 47 11.70 17.19 -25.00
N ASP A 48 12.02 18.43 -24.66
CA ASP A 48 12.92 18.85 -23.59
C ASP A 48 12.21 19.13 -22.26
N ARG A 49 10.91 18.82 -22.11
CA ARG A 49 10.17 19.04 -20.84
C ARG A 49 10.84 18.38 -19.64
N ASN A 50 11.52 17.26 -19.87
CA ASN A 50 12.26 16.53 -18.84
C ASN A 50 13.53 17.27 -18.39
N ALA A 51 14.06 18.20 -19.19
CA ALA A 51 15.19 19.06 -18.84
C ALA A 51 14.77 20.26 -17.95
N TYR A 52 13.48 20.60 -17.90
CA TYR A 52 12.94 21.69 -17.06
C TYR A 52 12.24 21.19 -15.79
N VAL A 53 12.51 19.95 -15.37
CA VAL A 53 12.09 19.45 -14.06
C VAL A 53 12.82 20.26 -12.99
N LEU A 54 12.18 21.33 -12.51
CA LEU A 54 12.68 22.12 -11.38
C LEU A 54 12.89 21.18 -10.18
N GLY A 55 13.89 21.45 -9.33
CA GLY A 55 14.18 20.63 -8.14
C GLY A 55 12.96 20.41 -7.23
N CYS A 56 11.97 21.31 -7.26
CA CYS A 56 10.70 21.18 -6.55
C CYS A 56 9.74 20.12 -7.11
N SER A 57 9.83 19.79 -8.41
CA SER A 57 8.90 18.88 -9.09
C SER A 57 8.93 17.47 -8.51
N LYS A 58 10.11 16.97 -8.12
CA LYS A 58 10.26 15.66 -7.47
C LYS A 58 9.51 15.58 -6.15
N TYR A 59 9.61 16.62 -5.32
CA TYR A 59 8.94 16.67 -4.03
C TYR A 59 7.43 16.81 -4.18
N ILE A 60 6.96 17.52 -5.21
CA ILE A 60 5.53 17.63 -5.53
C ILE A 60 4.96 16.27 -5.96
N GLU A 61 5.68 15.52 -6.80
CA GLU A 61 5.28 14.16 -7.20
C GLU A 61 5.18 13.23 -5.97
N GLU A 62 6.22 13.23 -5.13
CA GLU A 62 6.24 12.42 -3.90
C GLU A 62 5.09 12.80 -2.96
N ALA A 63 4.88 14.10 -2.72
CA ALA A 63 3.81 14.58 -1.85
C ALA A 63 2.41 14.19 -2.38
N THR A 64 2.21 14.27 -3.70
CA THR A 64 0.93 13.88 -4.34
C THR A 64 0.65 12.39 -4.14
N ARG A 65 1.66 11.53 -4.32
CA ARG A 65 1.54 10.08 -4.09
C ARG A 65 1.34 9.77 -2.61
N HIS A 66 2.10 10.45 -1.75
CA HIS A 66 1.99 10.34 -0.30
C HIS A 66 0.57 10.63 0.17
N GLU A 67 -0.10 11.64 -0.40
CA GLU A 67 -1.52 11.92 -0.13
C GLU A 67 -2.43 10.78 -0.58
N GLN A 68 -2.23 10.22 -1.79
CA GLN A 68 -3.03 9.09 -2.28
C GLN A 68 -2.94 7.88 -1.33
N PHE A 69 -1.74 7.57 -0.83
CA PHE A 69 -1.53 6.50 0.15
C PHE A 69 -2.26 6.79 1.48
N LYS A 70 -2.28 8.04 1.94
CA LYS A 70 -3.04 8.43 3.14
C LYS A 70 -4.54 8.23 2.96
N GLN A 71 -5.10 8.66 1.82
CA GLN A 71 -6.52 8.48 1.52
C GLN A 71 -6.90 6.98 1.49
N MET A 72 -6.02 6.13 0.94
CA MET A 72 -6.19 4.68 0.97
C MET A 72 -6.10 4.09 2.38
N LEU A 73 -5.20 4.57 3.23
CA LEU A 73 -5.10 4.15 4.63
C LEU A 73 -6.40 4.48 5.39
N GLU A 74 -6.97 5.68 5.19
CA GLU A 74 -8.25 6.07 5.80
C GLU A 74 -9.40 5.18 5.33
N ARG A 75 -9.48 4.90 4.01
CA ARG A 75 -10.47 3.95 3.46
C ARG A 75 -10.28 2.55 4.04
N GLY A 76 -9.04 2.08 4.14
CA GLY A 76 -8.70 0.78 4.75
C GLY A 76 -9.12 0.70 6.21
N PHE A 77 -8.95 1.79 6.97
CA PHE A 77 -9.40 1.87 8.36
C PHE A 77 -10.93 1.75 8.47
N ASN A 78 -11.69 2.40 7.59
CA ASN A 78 -13.15 2.25 7.54
C ASN A 78 -13.59 0.82 7.22
N HIS A 79 -12.93 0.15 6.27
CA HIS A 79 -13.17 -1.27 5.99
C HIS A 79 -12.83 -2.15 7.20
N ALA A 80 -11.70 -1.90 7.88
CA ALA A 80 -11.34 -2.61 9.10
C ALA A 80 -12.40 -2.44 10.20
N GLY A 81 -12.92 -1.22 10.38
CA GLY A 81 -14.01 -0.92 11.30
C GLY A 81 -15.29 -1.71 10.97
N ASN A 82 -15.68 -1.75 9.70
CA ASN A 82 -16.83 -2.53 9.23
C ASN A 82 -16.65 -4.03 9.50
N LEU A 83 -15.48 -4.60 9.16
CA LEU A 83 -15.18 -6.02 9.40
C LEU A 83 -15.16 -6.34 10.90
N TYR A 84 -14.51 -5.49 11.71
CA TYR A 84 -14.37 -5.69 13.14
C TYR A 84 -15.72 -5.65 13.86
N THR A 85 -16.59 -4.71 13.48
CA THR A 85 -17.92 -4.55 14.08
C THR A 85 -18.97 -5.44 13.46
N TRP A 86 -18.66 -6.17 12.38
CA TRP A 86 -19.58 -7.08 11.71
C TRP A 86 -20.16 -8.12 12.67
N ARG A 87 -21.49 -8.15 12.78
CA ARG A 87 -22.28 -9.15 13.50
C ARG A 87 -23.13 -9.92 12.49
N CYS A 88 -23.31 -11.21 12.76
CA CYS A 88 -23.98 -12.11 11.83
C CYS A 88 -25.45 -11.75 11.65
N CYS A 89 -25.82 -11.24 10.47
CA CYS A 89 -27.19 -10.90 10.12
C CYS A 89 -28.04 -12.14 9.84
N SER A 90 -27.44 -13.18 9.24
CA SER A 90 -28.14 -14.45 8.92
C SER A 90 -28.68 -15.18 10.14
N ARG A 91 -28.17 -14.91 11.34
CA ARG A 91 -28.74 -15.45 12.60
C ARG A 91 -30.03 -14.76 13.03
N ALA A 92 -30.26 -13.52 12.59
CA ALA A 92 -31.42 -12.71 12.97
C ALA A 92 -32.54 -12.76 11.93
N VAL A 93 -32.23 -13.08 10.67
CA VAL A 93 -33.19 -13.13 9.58
C VAL A 93 -33.97 -14.46 9.60
N PRO A 94 -35.29 -14.47 9.37
CA PRO A 94 -36.06 -15.71 9.28
C PRO A 94 -35.53 -16.62 8.17
N MET A 95 -35.39 -17.92 8.47
CA MET A 95 -34.98 -18.94 7.50
C MET A 95 -36.17 -19.84 7.16
N ALA A 96 -36.32 -20.17 5.87
CA ALA A 96 -37.30 -21.14 5.44
C ALA A 96 -36.99 -22.52 6.05
N LYS A 97 -37.99 -23.16 6.66
CA LYS A 97 -37.84 -24.45 7.35
C LYS A 97 -37.98 -25.64 6.41
N SER A 98 -38.74 -25.49 5.32
CA SER A 98 -38.90 -26.51 4.28
C SER A 98 -39.08 -25.87 2.90
N ASN A 99 -38.89 -26.67 1.85
CA ASN A 99 -39.12 -26.23 0.47
C ASN A 99 -40.60 -25.94 0.17
N ASP A 100 -41.51 -26.59 0.88
CA ASP A 100 -42.97 -26.49 0.67
C ASP A 100 -43.60 -25.37 1.52
N GLN A 101 -42.78 -24.56 2.20
CA GLN A 101 -43.27 -23.46 3.01
C GLN A 101 -43.92 -22.37 2.13
N PRO A 102 -45.21 -22.01 2.35
CA PRO A 102 -45.95 -21.14 1.44
C PRO A 102 -45.36 -19.72 1.36
N ASN A 103 -44.83 -19.17 2.46
CA ASN A 103 -44.19 -17.85 2.50
C ASN A 103 -42.67 -17.89 2.24
N ARG A 104 -42.15 -18.95 1.59
CA ARG A 104 -40.72 -19.07 1.29
C ARG A 104 -40.20 -17.94 0.39
N GLY A 105 -40.98 -17.54 -0.60
CA GLY A 105 -40.65 -16.42 -1.49
C GLY A 105 -40.47 -15.12 -0.72
N GLU A 106 -41.47 -14.76 0.10
CA GLU A 106 -41.45 -13.54 0.93
C GLU A 106 -40.27 -13.51 1.92
N ILE A 107 -39.94 -14.66 2.51
CA ILE A 107 -38.77 -14.80 3.40
C ILE A 107 -37.49 -14.54 2.62
N ASN A 108 -37.32 -15.15 1.44
CA ASN A 108 -36.14 -14.96 0.62
C ASN A 108 -36.01 -13.51 0.12
N ASP A 109 -37.12 -12.88 -0.25
CA ASP A 109 -37.14 -11.46 -0.65
C ASP A 109 -36.71 -10.55 0.50
N THR A 110 -37.19 -10.83 1.72
CA THR A 110 -36.77 -10.11 2.93
C THR A 110 -35.29 -10.32 3.25
N VAL A 111 -34.79 -11.55 3.11
CA VAL A 111 -33.37 -11.89 3.30
C VAL A 111 -32.51 -11.10 2.31
N VAL A 112 -32.88 -11.10 1.02
CA VAL A 112 -32.16 -10.37 -0.02
C VAL A 112 -32.18 -8.87 0.27
N HIS A 113 -33.33 -8.30 0.62
CA HIS A 113 -33.46 -6.88 0.95
C HIS A 113 -32.57 -6.46 2.12
N VAL A 114 -32.54 -7.24 3.21
CA VAL A 114 -31.74 -6.92 4.41
C VAL A 114 -30.24 -7.11 4.17
N LEU A 115 -29.85 -8.18 3.46
CA LEU A 115 -28.43 -8.51 3.28
C LEU A 115 -27.78 -7.81 2.08
N LYS A 116 -28.55 -7.29 1.12
CA LYS A 116 -28.03 -6.56 -0.05
C LYS A 116 -27.02 -5.45 0.32
N PRO A 117 -27.35 -4.47 1.19
CA PRO A 117 -26.40 -3.40 1.52
C PRO A 117 -25.14 -3.92 2.21
N GLU A 118 -25.24 -5.03 2.96
CA GLU A 118 -24.07 -5.65 3.58
C GLU A 118 -23.20 -6.34 2.53
N VAL A 119 -23.80 -7.06 1.57
CA VAL A 119 -23.06 -7.66 0.45
C VAL A 119 -22.38 -6.60 -0.42
N ASP A 120 -22.99 -5.44 -0.60
CA ASP A 120 -22.37 -4.33 -1.34
C ASP A 120 -21.09 -3.83 -0.65
N LYS A 121 -21.09 -3.71 0.69
CA LYS A 121 -19.86 -3.39 1.45
C LYS A 121 -18.77 -4.45 1.28
N LEU A 122 -19.13 -5.73 1.13
CA LEU A 122 -18.17 -6.81 0.89
C LEU A 122 -17.60 -6.76 -0.53
N LEU A 123 -18.41 -6.39 -1.51
CA LEU A 123 -17.93 -6.13 -2.87
C LEU A 123 -16.96 -4.94 -2.90
N GLU A 124 -17.35 -3.83 -2.28
CA GLU A 124 -16.47 -2.65 -2.14
C GLU A 124 -15.17 -3.01 -1.45
N PHE A 125 -15.22 -3.81 -0.38
CA PHE A 125 -14.02 -4.30 0.31
C PHE A 125 -13.13 -5.15 -0.61
N MET A 126 -13.71 -6.09 -1.37
CA MET A 126 -12.96 -6.91 -2.33
C MET A 126 -12.26 -6.02 -3.37
N TYR A 127 -12.98 -5.07 -3.97
CA TYR A 127 -12.38 -4.14 -4.94
C TYR A 127 -11.30 -3.28 -4.32
N PHE A 128 -11.56 -2.70 -3.15
CA PHE A 128 -10.59 -1.92 -2.40
C PHE A 128 -9.29 -2.70 -2.16
N THR A 129 -9.36 -3.97 -1.75
CA THR A 129 -8.14 -4.76 -1.50
C THR A 129 -7.34 -5.03 -2.77
N ASN A 130 -8.00 -5.23 -3.91
CA ASN A 130 -7.32 -5.41 -5.19
C ASN A 130 -6.62 -4.12 -5.63
N ASP A 131 -7.32 -2.99 -5.54
CA ASP A 131 -6.80 -1.67 -5.88
C ASP A 131 -5.63 -1.28 -4.97
N ALA A 132 -5.76 -1.53 -3.66
CA ALA A 132 -4.72 -1.24 -2.69
C ALA A 132 -3.44 -2.06 -2.93
N VAL A 133 -3.59 -3.37 -3.19
CA VAL A 133 -2.44 -4.23 -3.55
C VAL A 133 -1.79 -3.74 -4.84
N GLY A 134 -2.58 -3.41 -5.87
CA GLY A 134 -2.07 -2.89 -7.14
C GLY A 134 -1.27 -1.60 -6.96
N MET A 135 -1.84 -0.64 -6.21
CA MET A 135 -1.20 0.64 -5.92
C MET A 135 0.16 0.48 -5.21
N LEU A 136 0.24 -0.42 -4.22
CA LEU A 136 1.51 -0.69 -3.54
C LEU A 136 2.53 -1.33 -4.48
N CYS A 137 2.11 -2.29 -5.31
CA CYS A 137 3.00 -2.96 -6.26
C CYS A 137 3.53 -1.98 -7.32
N ASP A 138 2.68 -1.10 -7.85
CA ASP A 138 3.09 -0.07 -8.80
C ASP A 138 4.11 0.89 -8.19
N GLU A 139 3.92 1.26 -6.92
CA GLU A 139 4.85 2.14 -6.22
C GLU A 139 6.19 1.46 -5.93
N LEU A 140 6.18 0.20 -5.47
CA LEU A 140 7.39 -0.59 -5.28
C LEU A 140 8.15 -0.75 -6.59
N LYS A 141 7.45 -1.08 -7.69
CA LYS A 141 8.05 -1.22 -9.02
C LYS A 141 8.72 0.07 -9.49
N ARG A 142 8.11 1.22 -9.21
CA ARG A 142 8.69 2.52 -9.56
C ARG A 142 9.92 2.85 -8.71
N LEU A 143 9.84 2.63 -7.40
CA LEU A 143 10.94 2.91 -6.47
C LEU A 143 12.15 1.97 -6.67
N SER A 144 11.89 0.72 -7.07
CA SER A 144 12.92 -0.26 -7.39
C SER A 144 13.59 -0.05 -8.76
N HIS A 145 13.11 0.89 -9.58
CA HIS A 145 13.75 1.18 -10.87
C HIS A 145 15.19 1.68 -10.67
N PRO A 146 16.20 1.19 -11.41
CA PRO A 146 17.62 1.50 -11.17
C PRO A 146 17.97 2.99 -11.13
N GLU A 147 17.28 3.81 -11.94
CA GLU A 147 17.47 5.26 -11.93
C GLU A 147 16.83 5.93 -10.72
N LYS A 148 15.66 5.45 -10.29
CA LYS A 148 14.93 5.96 -9.11
C LYS A 148 15.50 5.42 -7.80
N ARG A 149 16.28 4.35 -7.85
CA ARG A 149 16.97 3.83 -6.66
C ARG A 149 18.07 4.76 -6.17
N LYS A 150 18.69 5.51 -7.08
CA LYS A 150 19.70 6.54 -6.76
C LYS A 150 19.07 7.82 -6.21
N ASP A 151 17.76 7.96 -6.35
CA ASP A 151 17.03 9.11 -5.86
C ASP A 151 16.78 9.00 -4.35
N PHE A 152 16.92 10.12 -3.65
CA PHE A 152 16.43 10.25 -2.27
C PHE A 152 14.92 9.97 -2.19
N VAL A 153 14.52 9.18 -1.19
CA VAL A 153 13.14 8.90 -0.78
C VAL A 153 12.98 9.35 0.67
N SER A 154 11.94 10.12 0.99
CA SER A 154 11.77 10.61 2.37
C SER A 154 11.42 9.50 3.36
N GLU A 155 11.92 9.63 4.59
CA GLU A 155 11.60 8.72 5.70
C GLU A 155 10.10 8.63 5.95
N ALA A 156 9.40 9.78 5.88
CA ALA A 156 7.95 9.85 6.06
C ALA A 156 7.20 9.04 5.00
N TYR A 157 7.73 8.98 3.77
CA TYR A 157 7.15 8.18 2.71
C TYR A 157 7.38 6.68 2.93
N LEU A 158 8.59 6.28 3.32
CA LEU A 158 8.89 4.88 3.69
C LEU A 158 8.00 4.38 4.84
N LEU A 159 7.77 5.21 5.86
CA LEU A 159 6.87 4.88 6.97
C LEU A 159 5.42 4.67 6.51
N ILE A 160 4.96 5.43 5.50
CA ILE A 160 3.63 5.22 4.93
C ILE A 160 3.52 3.91 4.18
N LEU A 161 4.55 3.51 3.42
CA LEU A 161 4.59 2.21 2.79
C LEU A 161 4.53 1.09 3.84
N GLY A 162 5.25 1.23 4.95
CA GLY A 162 5.17 0.33 6.11
C GLY A 162 3.76 0.27 6.71
N LYS A 163 3.12 1.43 6.96
CA LYS A 163 1.73 1.50 7.45
C LYS A 163 0.75 0.82 6.49
N PHE A 164 0.99 0.94 5.19
CA PHE A 164 0.16 0.35 4.15
C PHE A 164 0.25 -1.18 4.12
N LEU A 165 1.47 -1.72 4.22
CA LEU A 165 1.70 -3.16 4.39
C LEU A 165 0.97 -3.70 5.63
N ASN A 166 1.10 -3.00 6.76
CA ASN A 166 0.41 -3.35 8.00
C ASN A 166 -1.13 -3.32 7.85
N MET A 167 -1.67 -2.30 7.16
CA MET A 167 -3.11 -2.20 6.88
C MET A 167 -3.63 -3.40 6.08
N LEU A 168 -2.92 -3.82 5.02
CA LEU A 168 -3.29 -5.01 4.25
C LEU A 168 -3.25 -6.28 5.10
N ALA A 169 -2.24 -6.43 5.96
CA ALA A 169 -2.14 -7.56 6.88
C ALA A 169 -3.32 -7.62 7.86
N ILE A 170 -3.65 -6.48 8.50
CA ILE A 170 -4.78 -6.38 9.44
C ILE A 170 -6.11 -6.73 8.75
N LEU A 171 -6.34 -6.23 7.53
CA LEU A 171 -7.57 -6.52 6.79
C LEU A 171 -7.72 -8.00 6.47
N ASP A 172 -6.63 -8.68 6.11
CA ASP A 172 -6.66 -10.12 5.83
C ASP A 172 -6.94 -10.93 7.10
N GLU A 173 -6.29 -10.58 8.21
CA GLU A 173 -6.54 -11.23 9.52
C GLU A 173 -7.99 -11.02 9.98
N LEU A 174 -8.51 -9.79 9.91
CA LEU A 174 -9.90 -9.49 10.25
C LEU A 174 -10.88 -10.28 9.39
N LYS A 175 -10.64 -10.34 8.08
CA LYS A 175 -11.43 -11.16 7.16
C LYS A 175 -11.38 -12.63 7.55
N ASN A 176 -10.21 -13.18 7.85
CA ASN A 176 -10.02 -14.59 8.18
C ASN A 176 -10.72 -14.97 9.50
N MET A 177 -10.72 -14.10 10.49
CA MET A 177 -11.39 -14.31 11.77
C MET A 177 -12.93 -14.21 11.68
N LYS A 178 -13.47 -13.50 10.69
CA LYS A 178 -14.91 -13.19 10.62
C LYS A 178 -15.71 -14.20 9.78
N ALA A 179 -15.94 -15.38 10.35
CA ALA A 179 -16.81 -16.40 9.75
C ALA A 179 -18.24 -15.92 9.44
N SER A 180 -18.76 -14.96 10.22
CA SER A 180 -20.09 -14.36 10.02
C SER A 180 -20.28 -13.76 8.63
N ILE A 181 -19.24 -13.16 8.06
CA ILE A 181 -19.29 -12.54 6.74
C ILE A 181 -19.53 -13.61 5.66
N LYS A 182 -18.81 -14.73 5.74
CA LYS A 182 -18.99 -15.87 4.81
C LYS A 182 -20.41 -16.43 4.91
N ASN A 183 -20.94 -16.55 6.13
CA ASN A 183 -22.28 -17.08 6.38
C ASN A 183 -23.38 -16.15 5.86
N ASP A 184 -23.25 -14.84 6.09
CA ASP A 184 -24.21 -13.84 5.63
C ASP A 184 -24.24 -13.81 4.10
N PHE A 185 -23.07 -13.78 3.44
CA PHE A 185 -22.99 -13.85 1.97
C PHE A 185 -23.56 -15.15 1.40
N SER A 186 -23.26 -16.30 2.02
CA SER A 186 -23.82 -17.60 1.62
C SER A 186 -25.34 -17.65 1.75
N THR A 187 -25.90 -17.01 2.78
CA THR A 187 -27.35 -16.92 2.99
C THR A 187 -28.01 -16.03 1.96
N TYR A 188 -27.42 -14.86 1.69
CA TYR A 188 -27.84 -13.97 0.61
C TYR A 188 -27.85 -14.68 -0.76
N ARG A 189 -26.75 -15.36 -1.10
CA ARG A 189 -26.61 -16.06 -2.39
C ARG A 189 -27.66 -17.16 -2.57
N ARG A 190 -27.96 -17.94 -1.52
CA ARG A 190 -28.99 -18.99 -1.56
C ARG A 190 -30.40 -18.41 -1.75
N ALA A 191 -30.73 -17.33 -1.05
CA ALA A 191 -32.02 -16.66 -1.20
C ALA A 191 -32.19 -16.09 -2.61
N LEU A 192 -31.14 -15.48 -3.16
CA LEU A 192 -31.13 -14.93 -4.52
C LEU A 192 -31.31 -16.01 -5.60
N GLN A 193 -30.62 -17.15 -5.48
CA GLN A 193 -30.74 -18.27 -6.42
C GLN A 193 -32.12 -18.93 -6.41
N SER A 194 -32.81 -18.91 -5.28
CA SER A 194 -34.18 -19.43 -5.18
C SER A 194 -35.19 -18.54 -5.91
N ASN A 195 -34.87 -17.27 -6.12
CA ASN A 195 -35.70 -16.31 -6.81
C ASN A 195 -35.25 -16.23 -8.27
N GLN A 196 -35.86 -17.03 -9.15
CA GLN A 196 -35.52 -17.22 -10.57
C GLN A 196 -35.61 -15.95 -11.46
N CYS A 197 -35.74 -14.75 -10.89
CA CYS A 197 -36.15 -13.54 -11.59
C CYS A 197 -35.09 -12.42 -11.68
N VAL A 198 -33.90 -12.58 -11.10
CA VAL A 198 -32.89 -11.51 -11.09
C VAL A 198 -31.67 -11.90 -11.93
N VAL A 199 -31.44 -11.15 -13.02
CA VAL A 199 -30.16 -11.17 -13.74
C VAL A 199 -29.15 -10.40 -12.88
N TYR A 200 -28.38 -11.12 -12.08
CA TYR A 200 -27.26 -10.56 -11.32
C TYR A 200 -25.94 -10.94 -12.00
N ASP A 201 -24.89 -10.16 -11.74
CA ASP A 201 -23.54 -10.48 -12.21
C ASP A 201 -23.03 -11.74 -11.50
N MET A 202 -23.27 -12.89 -12.13
CA MET A 202 -22.89 -14.19 -11.60
C MET A 202 -21.36 -14.31 -11.47
N GLN A 203 -20.58 -13.61 -12.31
CA GLN A 203 -19.13 -13.60 -12.23
C GLN A 203 -18.68 -12.86 -10.97
N GLN A 204 -19.20 -11.66 -10.72
CA GLN A 204 -18.89 -10.89 -9.52
C GLN A 204 -19.22 -11.66 -8.23
N MET A 205 -20.40 -12.29 -8.17
CA MET A 205 -20.81 -13.11 -7.03
C MET A 205 -19.89 -14.31 -6.80
N ASN A 206 -19.43 -14.94 -7.88
CA ASN A 206 -18.47 -16.05 -7.79
C ASN A 206 -17.09 -15.56 -7.31
N SER A 207 -16.59 -14.43 -7.83
CA SER A 207 -15.34 -13.81 -7.38
C SER A 207 -15.38 -13.47 -5.89
N LEU A 208 -16.47 -12.85 -5.42
CA LEU A 208 -16.65 -12.55 -4.00
C LEU A 208 -16.71 -13.83 -3.15
N SER A 209 -17.39 -14.87 -3.65
CA SER A 209 -17.44 -16.17 -2.97
C SER A 209 -16.05 -16.77 -2.75
N ILE A 210 -15.19 -16.73 -3.77
CA ILE A 210 -13.83 -17.24 -3.72
C ILE A 210 -12.98 -16.36 -2.79
N PHE A 211 -13.06 -15.04 -2.94
CA PHE A 211 -12.38 -14.07 -2.10
C PHE A 211 -12.65 -14.31 -0.61
N LEU A 212 -13.92 -14.45 -0.23
CA LEU A 212 -14.31 -14.70 1.16
C LEU A 212 -13.91 -16.10 1.62
N ALA A 213 -13.95 -17.11 0.77
CA ALA A 213 -13.61 -18.49 1.14
C ALA A 213 -12.12 -18.67 1.42
N THR A 214 -11.26 -18.16 0.54
CA THR A 214 -9.81 -18.35 0.58
C THR A 214 -9.19 -17.62 1.78
N GLN A 215 -8.47 -18.35 2.63
CA GLN A 215 -7.71 -17.77 3.74
C GLN A 215 -6.43 -17.12 3.23
N ASN A 216 -5.98 -16.05 3.92
CA ASN A 216 -4.76 -15.32 3.61
C ASN A 216 -4.67 -14.78 2.17
N ASN A 217 -5.80 -14.58 1.51
CA ASN A 217 -5.81 -14.31 0.07
C ASN A 217 -5.21 -12.94 -0.28
N ILE A 218 -5.32 -11.96 0.62
CA ILE A 218 -4.73 -10.63 0.41
C ILE A 218 -3.21 -10.73 0.52
N LYS A 219 -2.70 -11.41 1.55
CA LYS A 219 -1.26 -11.62 1.74
C LYS A 219 -0.64 -12.46 0.62
N GLU A 220 -1.30 -13.53 0.20
CA GLU A 220 -0.80 -14.37 -0.90
C GLU A 220 -0.80 -13.61 -2.24
N LYS A 221 -1.84 -12.81 -2.52
CA LYS A 221 -1.87 -11.95 -3.70
C LYS A 221 -0.73 -10.92 -3.64
N LEU A 222 -0.59 -10.23 -2.52
CA LEU A 222 0.48 -9.25 -2.32
C LEU A 222 1.86 -9.88 -2.52
N ARG A 223 2.11 -11.05 -1.92
CA ARG A 223 3.36 -11.79 -2.07
C ARG A 223 3.63 -12.14 -3.53
N SER A 224 2.65 -12.73 -4.21
CA SER A 224 2.76 -13.11 -5.63
C SER A 224 3.07 -11.90 -6.52
N ASP A 225 2.39 -10.77 -6.30
CA ASP A 225 2.54 -9.58 -7.13
C ASP A 225 3.87 -8.86 -6.86
N ILE A 226 4.30 -8.78 -5.60
CA ILE A 226 5.60 -8.18 -5.23
C ILE A 226 6.77 -9.00 -5.77
N GLN A 227 6.70 -10.33 -5.72
CA GLN A 227 7.78 -11.21 -6.20
C GLN A 227 8.04 -11.11 -7.71
N GLN A 228 7.13 -10.50 -8.47
CA GLN A 228 7.33 -10.23 -9.90
C GLN A 228 8.12 -8.94 -10.17
N ILE A 229 8.41 -8.15 -9.14
CA ILE A 229 9.11 -6.87 -9.26
C ILE A 229 10.61 -7.09 -9.03
N ASP A 230 11.43 -6.70 -10.00
CA ASP A 230 12.89 -6.75 -9.85
C ASP A 230 13.36 -5.83 -8.72
N SER A 231 14.25 -6.33 -7.86
CA SER A 231 14.84 -5.56 -6.74
C SER A 231 13.83 -4.96 -5.75
N TYR A 232 12.64 -5.57 -5.57
CA TYR A 232 11.67 -5.13 -4.56
C TYR A 232 12.22 -5.19 -3.12
N GLU A 233 13.12 -6.15 -2.86
CA GLU A 233 13.70 -6.40 -1.54
C GLU A 233 14.48 -5.21 -1.00
N GLU A 234 15.06 -4.39 -1.88
CA GLU A 234 15.83 -3.21 -1.48
C GLU A 234 14.93 -2.14 -0.84
N ILE A 235 13.77 -1.84 -1.45
CA ILE A 235 12.82 -0.87 -0.89
C ILE A 235 12.17 -1.43 0.38
N MET A 236 11.85 -2.72 0.40
CA MET A 236 11.33 -3.38 1.60
C MET A 236 12.35 -3.32 2.75
N SER A 237 13.63 -3.49 2.45
CA SER A 237 14.71 -3.36 3.43
C SER A 237 14.79 -1.95 3.99
N ASP A 238 14.65 -0.91 3.16
CA ASP A 238 14.63 0.48 3.63
C ASP A 238 13.44 0.75 4.54
N VAL A 239 12.25 0.22 4.21
CA VAL A 239 11.05 0.31 5.05
C VAL A 239 11.25 -0.36 6.42
N ILE A 240 11.88 -1.53 6.44
CA ILE A 240 12.19 -2.24 7.70
C ILE A 240 13.24 -1.46 8.51
N ASN A 241 14.30 -1.00 7.85
CA ASN A 241 15.39 -0.26 8.50
C ASN A 241 14.90 1.05 9.13
N ILE A 242 14.01 1.80 8.46
CA ILE A 242 13.46 3.03 9.05
C ILE A 242 12.57 2.72 10.26
N CYS A 243 11.78 1.65 10.21
CA CYS A 243 10.97 1.21 11.35
C CYS A 243 11.86 0.78 12.53
N ALA A 244 12.96 0.08 12.26
CA ALA A 244 13.97 -0.28 13.25
C ALA A 244 14.55 0.96 13.93
N GLN A 245 15.02 1.90 13.11
CA GLN A 245 15.68 3.10 13.56
C GLN A 245 14.74 4.00 14.38
N PHE A 246 13.46 4.10 13.98
CA PHE A 246 12.44 4.83 14.73
C PHE A 246 12.14 4.17 16.08
N TYR A 247 12.10 2.83 16.11
CA TYR A 247 11.83 2.08 17.33
C TYR A 247 12.99 2.19 18.34
N GLU A 248 14.23 1.98 17.88
CA GLU A 248 15.45 2.02 18.70
C GLU A 248 15.72 3.40 19.28
N ASN A 249 15.59 4.45 18.45
CA ASN A 249 15.86 5.83 18.86
C ASN A 249 14.66 6.52 19.53
N ARG A 250 13.53 5.82 19.68
CA ARG A 250 12.29 6.34 20.27
C ARG A 250 11.71 7.54 19.53
N TYR A 251 11.76 7.52 18.20
CA TYR A 251 11.11 8.50 17.34
C TYR A 251 9.62 8.21 17.17
N TYR A 252 8.90 8.18 18.29
CA TYR A 252 7.46 8.02 18.34
C TYR A 252 6.91 8.75 19.56
N VAL A 253 5.67 9.23 19.48
CA VAL A 253 5.01 9.91 20.59
C VAL A 253 3.90 9.04 21.16
N SER A 254 3.09 8.45 20.29
CA SER A 254 1.95 7.61 20.69
C SER A 254 2.30 6.12 20.76
N PRO A 255 1.57 5.33 21.58
CA PRO A 255 1.70 3.88 21.59
C PRO A 255 1.42 3.25 20.22
N ASP A 256 0.45 3.77 19.48
CA ASP A 256 0.09 3.24 18.15
C ASP A 256 1.25 3.36 17.16
N GLU A 257 1.97 4.49 17.15
CA GLU A 257 3.17 4.69 16.32
C GLU A 257 4.29 3.72 16.70
N LYS A 258 4.48 3.49 18.00
CA LYS A 258 5.45 2.50 18.49
C LYS A 258 5.08 1.09 18.02
N HIS A 259 3.81 0.72 18.14
CA HIS A 259 3.34 -0.61 17.79
C HIS A 259 3.46 -0.87 16.29
N ILE A 260 3.12 0.10 15.44
CA ILE A 260 3.29 0.00 13.98
C ILE A 260 4.73 -0.37 13.61
N CYS A 261 5.73 0.28 14.22
CA CYS A 261 7.14 0.00 13.95
C CYS A 261 7.55 -1.41 14.38
N SER A 262 6.89 -1.99 15.38
CA SER A 262 7.14 -3.35 15.86
C SER A 262 6.36 -4.44 15.10
N THR A 263 5.26 -4.10 14.42
CA THR A 263 4.41 -5.07 13.72
C THR A 263 4.95 -5.47 12.34
N LEU A 264 5.90 -4.70 11.79
CA LEU A 264 6.56 -4.99 10.51
C LEU A 264 7.76 -5.95 10.63
N TRP A 265 7.98 -6.52 11.82
CA TRP A 265 9.02 -7.51 12.12
C TRP A 265 8.47 -8.93 12.20
#